data_AF-A0A212ARL0-F1
#
_entry.id   AF-A0A212ARL0-F1
#
_cell.length_a   1.000
_cell.length_b   1.000
_cell.length_c   1.000
_cell.angle_alpha   90.00
_cell.angle_beta   90.00
_cell.angle_gamma   90.00
#
_symmetry.space_group_name_H-M   'P 1'
#
loop_
_entity.id
_entity.type
_entity.pdbx_description
1 polymer ?
#
loop_
_entity_poly.entity_id
_entity_poly.type
_entity_poly.pdbx_seq_one_letter_code
_entity_poly.pdbx_strand_id
1 'polypeptide(L)'
;MTPIHVASKDELLTALRAAKGGEEIVLADGDYGSLSLNGRWGANIFPYDSPVTITSATPGGASFSALTIAYGTNLAFSGIDVTGEFRATSSTGISLSDSTASKLSFRSVDGLDLSGNHVSGGITR
;
A
#
# COMPACT_ATOMS: atom_id res chain seq x y z
N MET A 1 17.07 3.12 -12.21
CA MET A 1 15.87 2.34 -11.92
C MET A 1 14.71 2.98 -12.66
N THR A 2 13.87 2.22 -13.35
CA THR A 2 12.76 2.77 -14.13
C THR A 2 11.45 2.53 -13.39
N PRO A 3 10.64 3.56 -13.12
CA PRO A 3 9.35 3.38 -12.45
C PRO A 3 8.39 2.56 -13.31
N ILE A 4 7.56 1.75 -12.65
CA ILE A 4 6.48 0.97 -13.28
C ILE A 4 5.20 1.77 -13.16
N HIS A 5 4.69 2.31 -14.27
CA HIS A 5 3.45 3.08 -14.27
C HIS A 5 2.25 2.17 -14.42
N VAL A 6 1.23 2.38 -13.59
CA VAL A 6 -0.04 1.64 -13.62
C VAL A 6 -1.22 2.59 -13.50
N ALA A 7 -2.29 2.34 -14.23
CA ALA A 7 -3.49 3.17 -14.27
C ALA A 7 -4.75 2.44 -13.77
N SER A 8 -4.62 1.19 -13.31
CA SER A 8 -5.74 0.41 -12.78
C SER A 8 -5.31 -0.54 -11.65
N LYS A 9 -6.29 -1.00 -10.88
CA LYS A 9 -6.08 -2.01 -9.83
C LYS A 9 -5.48 -3.31 -10.37
N ASP A 10 -5.92 -3.76 -11.54
CA ASP A 10 -5.46 -5.02 -12.12
C ASP A 10 -4.01 -4.91 -12.62
N GLU A 11 -3.62 -3.76 -13.16
CA GLU A 11 -2.22 -3.45 -13.49
C GLU A 11 -1.35 -3.37 -12.24
N LEU A 12 -1.82 -2.72 -11.17
CA LEU A 12 -1.13 -2.67 -9.88
C LEU A 12 -0.90 -4.09 -9.32
N LEU A 13 -1.94 -4.94 -9.29
CA LEU A 13 -1.80 -6.32 -8.84
C LEU A 13 -0.86 -7.13 -9.73
N THR A 14 -0.79 -6.83 -11.02
CA THR A 14 0.14 -7.48 -11.95
C THR A 14 1.58 -7.03 -11.69
N ALA A 15 1.80 -5.74 -11.48
CA ALA A 15 3.10 -5.17 -11.13
C ALA A 15 3.61 -5.72 -9.78
N LEU A 16 2.76 -5.77 -8.75
CA LEU A 16 3.11 -6.33 -7.44
C LEU A 16 3.50 -7.80 -7.50
N ARG A 17 2.83 -8.61 -8.33
CA ARG A 17 3.20 -10.02 -8.54
C ARG A 17 4.51 -10.20 -9.29
N ALA A 18 4.91 -9.22 -10.09
CA ALA A 18 6.15 -9.26 -10.88
C ALA A 18 7.34 -8.60 -10.17
N ALA A 19 7.08 -7.77 -9.16
CA ALA A 19 8.11 -7.08 -8.37
C ALA A 19 9.00 -8.06 -7.59
N LYS A 20 10.26 -7.68 -7.41
CA LYS A 20 11.28 -8.48 -6.70
C LYS A 20 11.75 -7.83 -5.40
N GLY A 21 11.39 -6.57 -5.17
CA GLY A 21 11.87 -5.74 -4.08
C GLY A 21 12.79 -4.62 -4.58
N GLY A 22 12.55 -3.41 -4.08
CA GLY A 22 13.24 -2.19 -4.49
C GLY A 22 12.53 -1.41 -5.60
N GLU A 23 11.54 -2.01 -6.28
CA GLU A 23 10.74 -1.35 -7.33
C GLU A 23 9.91 -0.17 -6.84
N GLU A 24 9.77 0.82 -7.71
CA GLU A 24 8.78 1.89 -7.57
C GLU A 24 7.66 1.67 -8.59
N ILE A 25 6.43 1.59 -8.09
CA ILE A 25 5.19 1.50 -8.85
C ILE A 25 4.47 2.84 -8.71
N VAL A 26 4.29 3.54 -9.81
CA VAL A 26 3.65 4.86 -9.86
C VAL A 26 2.20 4.71 -10.31
N LEU A 27 1.27 5.08 -9.44
CA LEU A 27 -0.17 5.07 -9.69
C LEU A 27 -0.58 6.33 -10.43
N ALA A 28 -1.23 6.20 -11.58
CA ALA A 28 -1.94 7.32 -12.19
C ALA A 28 -3.09 7.80 -11.31
N ASP A 29 -3.54 9.03 -11.51
CA ASP A 29 -4.70 9.56 -10.79
C ASP A 29 -5.95 8.74 -11.12
N GLY A 30 -6.74 8.41 -10.09
CA GLY A 30 -7.93 7.59 -10.27
C GLY A 30 -8.38 6.86 -9.00
N ASP A 31 -9.50 6.15 -9.13
CA ASP A 31 -10.05 5.29 -8.08
C ASP A 31 -9.65 3.83 -8.35
N TYR A 32 -8.86 3.28 -7.43
CA TYR A 32 -8.42 1.89 -7.46
C TYR A 32 -9.37 0.96 -6.68
N GLY A 33 -10.42 1.52 -6.07
CA GLY A 33 -11.42 0.82 -5.29
C GLY A 33 -10.83 0.18 -4.04
N SER A 34 -11.39 -0.98 -3.67
CA SER A 34 -10.83 -1.76 -2.56
C SER A 34 -9.69 -2.65 -3.05
N LEU A 35 -8.55 -2.53 -2.37
CA LEU A 35 -7.37 -3.35 -2.55
C LEU A 35 -7.18 -4.27 -1.34
N SER A 36 -7.06 -5.56 -1.59
CA SER A 36 -6.74 -6.57 -0.58
C SER A 36 -5.50 -7.33 -1.02
N LEU A 37 -4.40 -7.17 -0.29
CA LEU A 37 -3.12 -7.82 -0.51
C LEU A 37 -2.92 -8.95 0.50
N ASN A 38 -2.64 -10.15 0.03
CA ASN A 38 -2.39 -11.34 0.84
C ASN A 38 -1.12 -12.05 0.36
N GLY A 39 -0.17 -12.28 1.27
CA GLY A 39 1.08 -12.97 0.97
C GLY A 39 1.11 -14.46 1.32
N ARG A 40 0.01 -15.05 1.83
CA ARG A 40 -0.01 -16.44 2.33
C ARG A 40 -0.96 -17.36 1.56
N TRP A 41 -2.22 -16.96 1.39
CA TRP A 41 -3.26 -17.79 0.77
C TRP A 41 -3.80 -17.07 -0.48
N GLY A 42 -3.82 -17.75 -1.63
CA GLY A 42 -4.21 -17.10 -2.90
C GLY A 42 -3.34 -15.86 -3.17
N ALA A 43 -2.03 -16.00 -2.97
CA ALA A 43 -1.11 -14.88 -2.85
C ALA A 43 -1.14 -13.97 -4.08
N ASN A 44 -1.37 -12.68 -3.85
CA ASN A 44 -1.29 -11.63 -4.87
C ASN A 44 -0.15 -10.64 -4.61
N ILE A 45 0.63 -10.90 -3.56
CA ILE A 45 1.92 -10.28 -3.24
C ILE A 45 2.88 -11.38 -2.76
N PHE A 46 4.19 -11.11 -2.88
CA PHE A 46 5.25 -12.00 -2.40
C PHE A 46 6.02 -11.33 -1.25
N PRO A 47 6.78 -12.09 -0.44
CA PRO A 47 7.74 -11.47 0.45
C PRO A 47 8.86 -10.83 -0.38
N TYR A 48 9.06 -9.51 -0.23
CA TYR A 48 10.11 -8.78 -0.93
C TYR A 48 11.35 -8.62 -0.03
N ASP A 49 12.55 -8.81 -0.58
CA ASP A 49 13.82 -8.65 0.16
C ASP A 49 14.14 -7.16 0.42
N SER A 50 13.51 -6.25 -0.33
CA SER A 50 13.64 -4.80 -0.20
C SER A 50 12.29 -4.13 -0.47
N PRO A 51 12.06 -2.90 0.04
CA PRO A 51 10.77 -2.21 -0.11
C PRO A 51 10.32 -2.09 -1.57
N VAL A 52 9.10 -2.56 -1.86
CA VAL A 52 8.37 -2.16 -3.07
C VAL A 52 7.58 -0.91 -2.71
N THR A 53 7.86 0.19 -3.40
CA THR A 53 7.24 1.50 -3.15
C THR A 53 6.09 1.71 -4.13
N ILE A 54 4.91 2.01 -3.60
CA ILE A 54 3.70 2.32 -4.34
C ILE A 54 3.39 3.80 -4.11
N THR A 55 3.61 4.62 -5.13
CA THR A 55 3.53 6.08 -5.03
C THR A 55 2.43 6.61 -5.94
N SER A 56 1.62 7.57 -5.47
CA SER A 56 0.72 8.30 -6.36
C SER A 56 1.48 9.30 -7.24
N ALA A 57 1.17 9.36 -8.54
CA ALA A 57 1.79 10.30 -9.47
C ALA A 57 1.54 11.76 -9.06
N THR A 58 0.33 12.06 -8.59
CA THR A 58 -0.04 13.32 -7.97
C THR A 58 -0.40 13.05 -6.51
N PRO A 59 0.12 13.79 -5.50
CA PRO A 59 -0.28 13.56 -4.10
C PRO A 59 -1.79 13.62 -3.90
N GLY A 60 -2.38 12.53 -3.40
CA GLY A 60 -3.82 12.35 -3.23
C GLY A 60 -4.61 12.03 -4.51
N GLY A 61 -3.93 11.90 -5.66
CA GLY A 61 -4.55 11.62 -6.96
C GLY A 61 -5.01 10.18 -7.12
N ALA A 62 -4.29 9.22 -6.53
CA ALA A 62 -4.69 7.81 -6.46
C ALA A 62 -5.42 7.52 -5.15
N SER A 63 -6.68 7.11 -5.27
CA SER A 63 -7.58 6.85 -4.14
C SER A 63 -7.94 5.38 -4.00
N PHE A 64 -8.12 4.95 -2.76
CA PHE A 64 -8.58 3.63 -2.36
C PHE A 64 -9.76 3.74 -1.41
N SER A 65 -10.82 2.97 -1.66
CA SER A 65 -11.95 2.88 -0.73
C SER A 65 -11.62 2.03 0.50
N ALA A 66 -10.68 1.10 0.38
CA ALA A 66 -10.06 0.38 1.49
C ALA A 66 -8.76 -0.27 1.02
N LEU A 67 -7.76 -0.34 1.90
CA LEU A 67 -6.48 -0.99 1.63
C LEU A 67 -6.17 -1.97 2.77
N THR A 68 -6.27 -3.26 2.51
CA THR A 68 -6.00 -4.32 3.48
C THR A 68 -4.76 -5.11 3.08
N ILE A 69 -3.83 -5.27 4.02
CA ILE A 69 -2.60 -6.04 3.86
C ILE A 69 -2.59 -7.15 4.90
N ALA A 70 -2.45 -8.39 4.46
CA ALA A 70 -2.32 -9.55 5.33
C ALA A 70 -1.10 -10.37 4.91
N TYR A 71 -0.21 -10.68 5.85
CA TYR A 71 1.01 -11.44 5.54
C TYR A 71 1.89 -10.77 4.47
N GLY A 72 1.93 -9.43 4.45
CA GLY A 72 2.77 -8.66 3.53
C GLY A 72 4.13 -8.34 4.13
N THR A 73 5.16 -8.25 3.28
CA THR A 73 6.52 -7.91 3.69
C THR A 73 7.05 -6.79 2.80
N ASN A 74 7.64 -5.74 3.39
CA ASN A 74 8.36 -4.69 2.68
C ASN A 74 7.52 -3.97 1.62
N LEU A 75 6.35 -3.45 2.03
CA LEU A 75 5.45 -2.65 1.19
C LEU A 75 5.40 -1.22 1.72
N ALA A 76 5.71 -0.25 0.87
CA ALA A 76 5.63 1.17 1.19
C ALA A 76 4.58 1.85 0.32
N PHE A 77 3.67 2.61 0.92
CA PHE A 77 2.66 3.40 0.22
C PHE A 77 2.93 4.88 0.47
N SER A 78 2.94 5.69 -0.59
CA SER A 78 3.25 7.12 -0.50
C SER A 78 2.31 7.99 -1.31
N GLY A 79 1.85 9.09 -0.72
CA GLY A 79 1.03 10.09 -1.41
C GLY A 79 -0.36 9.61 -1.82
N ILE A 80 -0.89 8.54 -1.21
CA ILE A 80 -2.21 7.97 -1.58
C ILE A 80 -3.34 8.55 -0.70
N ASP A 81 -4.57 8.46 -1.19
CA ASP A 81 -5.77 8.76 -0.41
C ASP A 81 -6.53 7.46 -0.07
N VAL A 82 -6.78 7.23 1.21
CA VAL A 82 -7.55 6.07 1.70
C VAL A 82 -8.80 6.55 2.42
N THR A 83 -9.90 6.62 1.68
CA THR A 83 -11.17 7.14 2.19
C THR A 83 -11.81 6.24 3.25
N GLY A 84 -11.48 4.94 3.27
CA GLY A 84 -11.91 3.99 4.28
C GLY A 84 -10.79 3.61 5.27
N GLU A 85 -10.50 2.32 5.36
CA GLU A 85 -9.50 1.80 6.30
C GLU A 85 -8.22 1.38 5.58
N PHE A 86 -7.08 1.87 6.06
CA PHE A 86 -5.77 1.29 5.80
C PHE A 86 -5.49 0.30 6.93
N ARG A 87 -5.43 -0.99 6.58
CA ARG A 87 -5.27 -2.09 7.52
C ARG A 87 -4.06 -2.93 7.16
N ALA A 88 -3.20 -3.22 8.14
CA ALA A 88 -2.20 -4.27 7.99
C ALA A 88 -2.27 -5.29 9.14
N THR A 89 -2.09 -6.57 8.82
CA THR A 89 -2.15 -7.66 9.80
C THR A 89 -1.09 -8.72 9.52
N SER A 90 -0.41 -9.21 10.56
CA SER A 90 0.61 -10.28 10.47
C SER A 90 1.66 -9.97 9.39
N SER A 91 2.14 -8.73 9.35
CA SER A 91 2.96 -8.20 8.25
C SER A 91 4.27 -7.58 8.78
N THR A 92 5.23 -7.34 7.91
CA THR A 92 6.55 -6.79 8.29
C THR A 92 6.99 -5.70 7.33
N GLY A 93 7.58 -4.61 7.83
CA GLY A 93 8.12 -3.54 6.99
C GLY A 93 7.04 -2.84 6.17
N ILE A 94 5.90 -2.53 6.79
CA ILE A 94 4.83 -1.78 6.15
C ILE A 94 5.06 -0.29 6.41
N SER A 95 5.05 0.51 5.35
CA SER A 95 5.14 1.97 5.45
C SER A 95 3.93 2.64 4.79
N LEU A 96 3.44 3.69 5.41
CA LEU A 96 2.50 4.64 4.82
C LEU A 96 3.07 6.05 5.06
N SER A 97 3.30 6.80 4.00
CA SER A 97 3.88 8.14 4.07
C SER A 97 3.10 9.18 3.26
N ASP A 98 3.09 10.43 3.73
CA ASP A 98 2.54 11.59 3.02
C ASP A 98 1.12 11.36 2.46
N SER A 99 0.34 10.52 3.15
CA SER A 99 -0.94 10.00 2.68
C SER A 99 -2.09 10.50 3.54
N THR A 100 -3.31 10.44 3.01
CA THR A 100 -4.52 10.66 3.78
C THR A 100 -5.20 9.33 4.07
N ALA A 101 -5.68 9.13 5.31
CA ALA A 101 -6.46 7.95 5.65
C ALA A 101 -7.58 8.27 6.66
N SER A 102 -8.79 7.75 6.44
CA SER A 102 -9.88 7.93 7.41
C SER A 102 -9.71 7.04 8.64
N LYS A 103 -9.11 5.86 8.50
CA LYS A 103 -8.87 4.95 9.62
C LYS A 103 -7.60 4.14 9.39
N LEU A 104 -6.82 3.97 10.46
CA LEU A 104 -5.66 3.08 10.48
C LEU A 104 -5.90 1.92 11.46
N SER A 105 -5.60 0.69 11.04
CA SER A 105 -5.70 -0.51 11.88
C SER A 105 -4.51 -1.43 11.68
N PHE A 106 -3.79 -1.74 12.75
CA PHE A 106 -2.60 -2.61 12.69
C PHE A 106 -2.74 -3.74 13.69
N ARG A 107 -2.33 -4.96 13.32
CA ARG A 107 -2.27 -6.10 14.24
C ARG A 107 -1.09 -6.98 13.91
N SER A 108 -0.17 -7.19 14.86
CA SER A 108 1.01 -8.02 14.64
C SER A 108 1.80 -7.53 13.42
N VAL A 109 2.15 -6.25 13.40
CA VAL A 109 2.94 -5.64 12.34
C VAL A 109 4.28 -5.20 12.91
N ASP A 110 5.36 -5.78 12.40
CA ASP A 110 6.72 -5.47 12.81
C ASP A 110 7.36 -4.47 11.83
N GLY A 111 8.10 -3.48 12.33
CA GLY A 111 8.74 -2.48 11.46
C GLY A 111 7.76 -1.56 10.73
N LEU A 112 6.66 -1.17 11.39
CA LEU A 112 5.68 -0.22 10.88
C LEU A 112 6.27 1.21 10.86
N ASP A 113 6.16 1.90 9.73
CA ASP A 113 6.51 3.31 9.57
C ASP A 113 5.28 4.12 9.11
N LEU A 114 4.99 5.21 9.83
CA LEU A 114 3.86 6.11 9.56
C LEU A 114 4.35 7.55 9.68
N SER A 115 4.69 8.17 8.56
CA SER A 115 5.28 9.51 8.51
C SER A 115 4.49 10.46 7.60
N GLY A 116 4.36 11.74 7.96
CA GLY A 116 3.70 12.73 7.09
C GLY A 116 2.20 12.51 6.81
N ASN A 117 1.54 11.53 7.44
CA ASN A 117 0.15 11.20 7.13
C ASN A 117 -0.85 12.13 7.79
N HIS A 118 -1.93 12.46 7.08
CA HIS A 118 -3.12 13.06 7.65
C HIS A 118 -4.17 11.98 7.95
N VAL A 119 -4.52 11.80 9.23
CA VAL A 119 -5.56 10.87 9.64
C VAL A 119 -6.78 11.66 10.11
N SER A 120 -7.84 11.66 9.30
CA SER A 120 -9.06 12.43 9.57
C SER A 120 -10.00 11.72 10.56
N GLY A 121 -9.82 10.41 10.78
CA GLY A 121 -10.53 9.64 11.81
C GLY A 121 -9.60 9.10 12.90
N GLY A 122 -9.89 7.89 13.38
CA GLY A 122 -9.20 7.27 14.52
C GLY A 122 -8.11 6.26 14.13
N ILE A 123 -7.10 6.11 14.98
CA ILE A 123 -6.11 5.05 14.90
C ILE A 123 -6.49 3.96 15.91
N THR A 124 -6.71 2.72 15.45
CA THR A 124 -6.88 1.56 16.33
C THR A 124 -5.62 0.70 16.25
N ARG A 125 -5.02 0.40 17.39
CA ARG A 125 -3.83 -0.46 17.52
C ARG A 125 -4.21 -1.88 17.94
#